data_AF-S5XUG4-F1
#
_entry.id   AF-S5XUG4-F1
#
_cell.length_a   1.000
_cell.length_b   1.000
_cell.length_c   1.000
_cell.angle_alpha   90.00
_cell.angle_beta   90.00
_cell.angle_gamma   90.00
#
_symmetry.space_group_name_H-M   'P 1'
#
loop_
_entity.id
_entity.type
_entity.pdbx_description
1 polymer ?
#
loop_
_entity_poly.entity_id
_entity_poly.type
_entity_poly.pdbx_seq_one_letter_code
_entity_poly.pdbx_strand_id
1 'polypeptide(L)'
;MPGRPESCCAIVERIAIHVGIDTSRLQHPVDQLSGGNRHKAFFGKCLERDDIRGLLRDEPTRGVDVGGRAEIHCLLRALVVRGASPLPILMQFRALLTT
;
A
#
# COMPACT_ATOMS: atom_id res chain seq x y z
N MET A 1 5.57 18.07 -16.11
CA MET A 1 6.75 17.75 -15.27
C MET A 1 7.78 17.05 -16.15
N PRO A 2 8.78 17.75 -16.71
CA PRO A 2 9.78 17.13 -17.58
C PRO A 2 10.89 16.46 -16.75
N GLY A 3 11.28 15.23 -17.12
CA GLY A 3 12.47 14.56 -16.58
C GLY A 3 12.27 13.33 -15.70
N ARG A 4 11.10 12.66 -15.71
CA ARG A 4 11.02 11.32 -15.07
C ARG A 4 11.83 10.33 -15.93
N PRO A 5 12.84 9.64 -15.38
CA PRO A 5 13.54 8.60 -16.12
C PRO A 5 12.54 7.52 -16.53
N GLU A 6 12.62 7.01 -17.76
CA GLU A 6 11.67 6.04 -18.33
C GLU A 6 11.49 4.82 -17.42
N SER A 7 12.57 4.40 -16.75
CA SER A 7 12.57 3.31 -15.77
C SER A 7 11.67 3.57 -14.56
N CYS A 8 11.56 4.82 -14.08
CA CYS A 8 10.65 5.17 -12.98
C CYS A 8 9.19 5.07 -13.41
N CYS A 9 8.85 5.47 -14.64
CA CYS A 9 7.49 5.32 -15.16
C CYS A 9 7.10 3.84 -15.27
N ALA A 10 7.98 3.00 -15.82
CA ALA A 10 7.74 1.57 -15.94
C ALA A 10 7.54 0.86 -14.58
N ILE A 11 8.33 1.24 -13.57
CA ILE A 11 8.16 0.72 -12.19
C ILE A 11 6.82 1.18 -11.61
N VAL A 12 6.47 2.45 -11.76
CA VAL A 12 5.23 3.01 -11.23
C VAL A 12 4.01 2.39 -11.88
N GLU A 13 4.03 2.16 -13.19
CA GLU A 13 2.96 1.45 -13.92
C GLU A 13 2.83 0.00 -13.46
N ARG A 14 3.94 -0.73 -13.33
CA ARG A 14 3.92 -2.10 -12.80
C ARG A 14 3.31 -2.16 -11.41
N ILE A 15 3.71 -1.26 -10.51
CA ILE A 15 3.15 -1.15 -9.17
C ILE A 15 1.65 -0.91 -9.26
N ALA A 16 1.22 0.07 -10.06
CA ALA A 16 -0.18 0.45 -10.19
C ALA A 16 -1.05 -0.72 -10.63
N ILE A 17 -0.61 -1.47 -11.64
CA ILE A 17 -1.28 -2.68 -12.11
C ILE A 17 -1.34 -3.73 -11.00
N HIS A 18 -0.24 -3.97 -10.29
CA HIS A 18 -0.16 -4.97 -9.23
C HIS A 18 -1.11 -4.68 -8.07
N VAL A 19 -1.33 -3.40 -7.74
CA VAL A 19 -2.21 -2.99 -6.63
C VAL A 19 -3.61 -2.57 -7.06
N GLY A 20 -3.93 -2.64 -8.35
CA GLY A 20 -5.24 -2.27 -8.89
C GLY A 20 -5.53 -0.77 -8.80
N ILE A 21 -4.54 0.08 -9.08
CA ILE A 21 -4.73 1.51 -9.36
C ILE A 21 -4.86 1.70 -10.86
N ASP A 22 -5.90 2.42 -11.28
CA ASP A 22 -6.07 2.85 -12.67
C ASP A 22 -4.85 3.66 -13.14
N THR A 23 -4.20 3.19 -14.20
CA THR A 23 -2.97 3.78 -14.75
C THR A 23 -3.16 5.20 -15.27
N SER A 24 -4.39 5.58 -15.67
CA SER A 24 -4.72 6.97 -16.03
C SER A 24 -4.54 7.93 -14.85
N ARG A 25 -4.63 7.43 -13.61
CA ARG A 25 -4.47 8.24 -12.40
C ARG A 25 -3.02 8.50 -12.01
N LEU A 26 -2.05 7.86 -12.67
CA LEU A 26 -0.62 8.04 -12.38
C LEU A 26 -0.09 9.42 -12.79
N GLN A 27 -0.85 10.16 -13.59
CA GLN A 27 -0.55 11.54 -13.94
C GLN A 27 -0.90 12.53 -12.84
N HIS A 28 -1.73 12.11 -11.88
CA HIS A 28 -2.12 12.93 -10.74
C HIS A 28 -1.15 12.76 -9.56
N PRO A 29 -0.91 13.85 -8.81
CA PRO A 29 -0.28 13.77 -7.50
C PRO A 29 -0.97 12.77 -6.57
N VAL A 30 -0.20 12.03 -5.76
CA VAL A 30 -0.70 10.95 -4.88
C VAL A 30 -1.73 11.46 -3.87
N ASP A 31 -1.61 12.70 -3.41
CA ASP A 31 -2.55 13.37 -2.50
C ASP A 31 -3.95 13.56 -3.11
N GLN A 32 -4.06 13.61 -4.44
CA GLN A 32 -5.34 13.67 -5.16
C GLN A 32 -6.02 12.31 -5.35
N LEU A 33 -5.38 11.21 -4.95
CA LEU A 33 -5.99 9.88 -4.98
C LEU A 33 -6.99 9.70 -3.82
N SER A 34 -7.99 8.83 -4.02
CA SER A 34 -8.89 8.40 -2.95
C SER A 34 -8.12 7.76 -1.80
N GLY A 35 -8.68 7.71 -0.59
CA GLY A 35 -8.04 7.07 0.57
C GLY A 35 -7.57 5.65 0.28
N GLY A 36 -8.41 4.84 -0.38
CA GLY A 36 -8.06 3.50 -0.87
C GLY A 36 -6.90 3.48 -1.85
N ASN A 37 -6.90 4.35 -2.87
CA ASN A 37 -5.82 4.40 -3.86
C ASN A 37 -4.50 4.92 -3.27
N ARG A 38 -4.54 5.83 -2.28
CA ARG A 38 -3.34 6.23 -1.52
C ARG A 38 -2.76 5.06 -0.75
N HIS A 39 -3.61 4.24 -0.14
CA HIS A 39 -3.16 3.05 0.58
C HIS A 39 -2.55 2.02 -0.38
N LYS A 40 -3.22 1.75 -1.51
CA LYS A 40 -2.69 0.88 -2.58
C LYS A 40 -1.32 1.34 -3.07
N ALA A 41 -1.14 2.64 -3.33
CA ALA A 41 0.13 3.19 -3.80
C ALA A 41 1.25 3.00 -2.76
N PHE A 42 0.94 3.19 -1.48
CA PHE A 42 1.87 2.94 -0.38
C PHE A 42 2.28 1.46 -0.33
N PHE A 43 1.32 0.53 -0.28
CA PHE A 43 1.62 -0.90 -0.21
C PHE A 43 2.33 -1.40 -1.47
N GLY A 44 1.99 -0.88 -2.64
CA GLY A 44 2.65 -1.18 -3.90
C GLY A 44 4.13 -0.78 -3.90
N LYS A 45 4.44 0.41 -3.38
CA LYS A 45 5.84 0.83 -3.17
C LYS A 45 6.58 -0.09 -2.20
N CYS A 46 5.90 -0.58 -1.15
CA CYS A 46 6.49 -1.54 -0.22
C CYS A 46 6.73 -2.92 -0.87
N LEU A 47 5.84 -3.36 -1.76
CA LEU A 47 5.95 -4.63 -2.47
C LEU A 47 7.09 -4.67 -3.50
N GLU A 48 7.67 -3.54 -3.86
CA GLU A 48 8.85 -3.48 -4.74
C GLU A 48 10.17 -3.44 -3.96
N ARG A 49 10.10 -3.43 -2.63
CA ARG A 49 11.28 -3.47 -1.77
C ARG A 49 11.49 -4.88 -1.25
N ASP A 50 12.72 -5.37 -1.31
CA ASP A 50 13.15 -6.67 -0.78
C ASP A 50 13.74 -6.56 0.65
N ASP A 51 13.98 -5.33 1.11
CA ASP A 51 14.64 -5.00 2.37
C ASP A 51 13.66 -4.60 3.50
N ILE A 52 12.34 -4.72 3.28
CA ILE A 52 11.36 -4.44 4.34
C ILE A 52 11.43 -5.54 5.40
N ARG A 53 11.92 -5.20 6.60
CA ARG A 53 12.02 -6.11 7.74
C ARG A 53 10.83 -6.03 8.70
N GLY A 54 9.98 -5.02 8.56
CA GLY A 54 8.75 -4.85 9.34
C GLY A 54 7.97 -3.62 8.90
N LEU A 55 6.64 -3.69 9.00
CA LEU A 55 5.74 -2.59 8.66
C LEU A 55 4.75 -2.36 9.81
N LEU A 56 4.96 -1.31 10.59
CA LEU A 56 4.03 -0.89 11.63
C LEU A 56 3.07 0.16 11.06
N ARG A 57 1.77 -0.15 11.05
CA ARG A 57 0.73 0.78 10.62
C ARG A 57 -0.50 0.64 11.50
N ASP A 58 -0.90 1.73 12.12
CA ASP A 58 -2.13 1.82 12.88
C ASP A 58 -3.32 2.02 11.92
N GLU A 59 -4.38 1.24 12.09
CA GLU A 59 -5.62 1.26 11.30
C GLU A 59 -5.42 1.23 9.75
N PRO A 60 -4.86 0.14 9.18
CA PRO A 60 -4.44 0.09 7.76
C PRO A 60 -5.59 0.25 6.74
N THR A 61 -6.84 0.15 7.18
CA THR A 61 -8.06 0.24 6.38
C THR A 61 -8.88 1.51 6.66
N ARG A 62 -8.40 2.43 7.51
CA ARG A 62 -9.08 3.71 7.80
C ARG A 62 -9.18 4.56 6.52
N GLY A 63 -10.36 5.11 6.24
CA GLY A 63 -10.58 5.95 5.06
C GLY A 63 -10.68 5.18 3.73
N VAL A 64 -10.80 3.85 3.78
CA VAL A 64 -11.11 2.98 2.64
C VAL A 64 -12.58 2.57 2.71
N ASP A 65 -13.28 2.63 1.58
CA ASP A 65 -14.64 2.11 1.47
C ASP A 65 -14.69 0.59 1.70
N VAL A 66 -15.90 0.06 1.91
CA VAL A 66 -16.09 -1.37 2.25
C VAL A 66 -15.50 -2.31 1.19
N GLY A 67 -15.52 -1.93 -0.10
CA GLY A 67 -14.98 -2.72 -1.19
C GLY A 67 -13.44 -2.75 -1.20
N GLY A 68 -12.81 -1.59 -0.99
CA GLY A 68 -11.35 -1.47 -1.00
C GLY A 68 -10.66 -2.12 0.20
N ARG A 69 -11.37 -2.40 1.31
CA ARG A 69 -10.79 -3.10 2.48
C ARG A 69 -10.23 -4.47 2.10
N ALA A 70 -10.95 -5.24 1.30
CA ALA A 70 -10.53 -6.58 0.89
C ALA A 70 -9.23 -6.53 0.07
N GLU A 71 -9.10 -5.54 -0.81
CA GLU A 71 -7.91 -5.32 -1.62
C GLU A 71 -6.70 -4.97 -0.73
N ILE A 72 -6.87 -4.08 0.24
CA ILE A 72 -5.82 -3.76 1.21
C ILE A 72 -5.39 -4.98 2.02
N HIS A 73 -6.34 -5.82 2.45
CA HIS A 73 -6.03 -7.08 3.12
C HIS A 73 -5.23 -8.04 2.22
N CYS A 74 -5.53 -8.12 0.93
CA CYS A 74 -4.74 -8.91 -0.03
C CYS A 74 -3.30 -8.38 -0.14
N LEU A 75 -3.12 -7.06 -0.25
CA LEU A 75 -1.79 -6.45 -0.34
C LEU A 75 -0.96 -6.67 0.92
N LEU A 76 -1.58 -6.59 2.10
CA LEU A 76 -0.94 -6.91 3.36
C LEU A 76 -0.48 -8.38 3.43
N ARG A 77 -1.31 -9.32 2.96
CA ARG A 77 -0.91 -10.73 2.86
C ARG A 77 0.28 -10.93 1.91
N ALA A 78 0.28 -10.25 0.76
CA ALA A 78 1.39 -10.33 -0.19
C ALA A 78 2.72 -9.84 0.41
N LEU A 79 2.68 -8.81 1.26
CA LEU A 79 3.87 -8.32 1.98
C LEU A 79 4.41 -9.35 2.97
N VAL A 80 3.53 -10.01 3.74
CA VAL A 80 3.93 -11.06 4.70
C VAL A 80 4.58 -12.25 3.99
N VAL A 81 4.02 -12.69 2.86
CA VAL A 81 4.57 -13.80 2.07
C VAL A 81 5.96 -13.49 1.51
N ARG A 82 6.26 -12.22 1.18
CA ARG A 82 7.58 -11.78 0.70
C ARG A 82 8.65 -11.65 1.79
N GLY A 83 8.38 -12.08 3.02
CA GLY A 83 9.36 -12.09 4.11
C GLY A 83 9.50 -10.76 4.85
N ALA A 84 8.59 -9.80 4.62
CA ALA A 84 8.41 -8.71 5.56
C ALA A 84 7.87 -9.31 6.86
N SER A 85 8.67 -9.30 7.93
CA SER A 85 8.22 -9.81 9.22
C SER A 85 6.94 -9.09 9.62
N PRO A 86 5.82 -9.80 9.85
CA PRO A 86 4.62 -9.20 10.39
C PRO A 86 4.87 -8.88 11.87
N LEU A 87 5.71 -7.87 12.15
CA LEU A 87 5.49 -7.08 13.35
C LEU A 87 4.03 -6.63 13.27
N PRO A 88 3.23 -6.95 14.30
CA PRO A 88 1.79 -7.11 14.18
C PRO A 88 1.22 -5.90 13.45
N ILE A 89 0.71 -6.16 12.25
CA ILE A 89 -0.20 -5.25 11.59
C ILE A 89 -1.34 -5.13 12.59
N LEU A 90 -1.45 -4.00 13.30
CA LEU A 90 -2.51 -3.73 14.27
C LEU A 90 -3.83 -3.64 13.52
N MET A 91 -4.34 -4.80 13.12
CA MET A 91 -5.73 -5.03 12.79
C MET A 91 -6.48 -4.94 14.11
N GLN A 92 -6.84 -3.72 14.52
CA GLN A 92 -7.68 -3.43 15.68
C GLN A 92 -7.37 -4.27 16.93
N PHE A 93 -6.34 -3.91 17.68
CA PHE A 93 -6.20 -4.39 19.06
C PHE A 93 -6.51 -3.25 20.03
N ARG A 94 -7.81 -2.92 20.19
CA ARG A 94 -8.28 -2.22 21.40
C ARG A 94 -8.51 -3.22 22.51
N ALA A 95 -7.42 -3.85 22.98
CA ALA A 95 -7.39 -4.62 24.23
C ALA A 95 -5.96 -5.07 24.51
N LEU A 96 -5.06 -4.21 25.03
CA LEU A 96 -3.89 -4.67 25.81
C LEU A 96 -3.03 -3.52 26.39
N LEU A 97 -3.60 -2.35 26.75
CA LEU A 97 -2.91 -1.36 27.60
C LEU A 97 -3.91 -0.65 28.53
N THR A 98 -4.70 -1.43 29.26
CA THR A 98 -5.36 -0.94 30.48
C THR A 98 -5.02 -1.92 31.60
N THR A 99 -3.84 -1.74 32.17
CA THR A 99 -3.57 -2.08 33.58
C THR A 99 -3.94 -0.89 34.44
#